data_AF-A0A1L8WB91-F1
#
_entry.id   AF-A0A1L8WB91-F1
#
_cell.length_a   1.000
_cell.length_b   1.000
_cell.length_c   1.000
_cell.angle_alpha   90.00
_cell.angle_beta   90.00
_cell.angle_gamma   90.00
#
_symmetry.space_group_name_H-M   'P 1'
#
loop_
_entity.id
_entity.type
_entity.pdbx_description
1 polymer ?
#
loop_
_entity_poly.entity_id
_entity_poly.type
_entity_poly.pdbx_seq_one_letter_code
_entity_poly.pdbx_strand_id
1 'polypeptide(L)'
;MKIGPRKPSIKKSISARTTGKAKRAVKKAVIPGYGKKGTGWIKDPKKAAYNKVYNKTTFGVNPLSSIDVNKKSLNSNIKNDNQNNQQSSKKILEVVGTQYTDAERILRNVLKDRGETWDTYGYQYHDLELVLVPEPDNEYDPKAIAVYSNHPTPKNAKINRSGKIGYLPRNSGVILNEPSEIETTIKEGYGNFYIKVDVSKYLERKESMTEERDSVLESENIDDTIIQNTSSIEEKNEILVNKFIFSLLAIFLGTLGIQWFYAQKFKRGLLYFVFSWTSITFFLGLYEGIKALLTPTDNNYLIRR
;
A
#
# COMPACT_ATOMS: atom_id res chain seq x y z
N MET A 1 24.02 12.71 -43.52
CA MET A 1 23.74 12.45 -42.09
C MET A 1 22.74 13.51 -41.63
N LYS A 2 21.70 13.19 -40.84
CA LYS A 2 20.79 14.22 -40.30
C LYS A 2 21.39 14.82 -39.02
N ILE A 3 21.23 16.12 -38.83
CA ILE A 3 21.59 16.84 -37.60
C ILE A 3 20.31 17.51 -37.06
N GLY A 4 20.08 17.44 -35.75
CA GLY A 4 18.93 18.09 -35.10
C GLY A 4 17.76 17.16 -34.72
N PRO A 5 16.53 17.68 -34.54
CA PRO A 5 15.43 16.93 -33.94
C PRO A 5 14.94 15.78 -34.83
N ARG A 6 14.72 14.61 -34.22
CA ARG A 6 14.03 13.49 -34.86
C ARG A 6 12.54 13.78 -34.92
N LYS A 7 11.89 13.43 -36.04
CA LYS A 7 10.45 13.60 -36.21
C LYS A 7 9.71 12.77 -35.15
N PRO A 8 8.97 13.38 -34.21
CA PRO A 8 8.17 12.62 -33.26
C PRO A 8 7.06 11.86 -33.99
N SER A 9 6.70 10.69 -33.46
CA SER A 9 5.49 9.97 -33.91
C SER A 9 4.88 9.21 -32.75
N ILE A 10 3.65 9.59 -32.40
CA ILE A 10 2.91 9.04 -31.24
C ILE A 10 2.68 7.54 -31.42
N LYS A 11 2.17 7.13 -32.59
CA LYS A 11 1.92 5.72 -32.93
C LYS A 11 3.17 4.84 -32.77
N LYS A 12 4.33 5.29 -33.25
CA LYS A 12 5.58 4.53 -33.13
C LYS A 12 6.10 4.51 -31.69
N SER A 13 5.94 5.60 -30.94
CA SER A 13 6.31 5.67 -29.52
C SER A 13 5.50 4.67 -28.69
N ILE A 14 4.18 4.65 -28.85
CA ILE A 14 3.28 3.72 -28.14
C ILE A 14 3.60 2.27 -28.53
N SER A 15 3.68 1.97 -29.83
CA SER A 15 3.99 0.61 -30.30
C SER A 15 5.35 0.11 -29.81
N ALA A 16 6.38 0.97 -29.75
CA ALA A 16 7.69 0.60 -29.24
C ALA A 16 7.68 0.25 -27.75
N ARG A 17 6.74 0.84 -26.98
CA ARG A 17 6.55 0.63 -25.53
C ARG A 17 5.64 -0.56 -25.22
N THR A 18 4.67 -0.87 -26.08
CA THR A 18 3.70 -1.98 -25.89
C THR A 18 4.15 -3.25 -26.63
N THR A 19 3.61 -3.49 -27.84
CA THR A 19 3.80 -4.72 -28.61
C THR A 19 5.26 -4.94 -29.00
N GLY A 20 5.99 -3.87 -29.31
CA GLY A 20 7.41 -3.92 -29.61
C GLY A 20 8.28 -4.33 -28.42
N LYS A 21 7.90 -3.95 -27.19
CA LYS A 21 8.62 -4.36 -25.98
C LYS A 21 8.45 -5.86 -25.74
N ALA A 22 7.21 -6.36 -25.81
CA ALA A 22 6.91 -7.78 -25.68
C ALA A 22 7.66 -8.63 -26.72
N LYS A 23 7.62 -8.24 -28.01
CA LYS A 23 8.30 -8.97 -29.08
C LYS A 23 9.83 -9.01 -28.91
N ARG A 24 10.44 -7.94 -28.40
CA ARG A 24 11.89 -7.92 -28.10
C ARG A 24 12.24 -8.81 -26.92
N ALA A 25 11.39 -8.87 -25.88
CA ALA A 25 11.61 -9.72 -24.72
C ALA A 25 11.62 -11.20 -25.11
N VAL A 26 10.61 -11.65 -25.88
CA VAL A 26 10.55 -13.03 -26.40
C VAL A 26 11.78 -13.35 -27.25
N LYS A 27 12.14 -12.47 -28.20
CA LYS A 27 13.34 -12.69 -29.03
C LYS A 27 14.64 -12.74 -28.24
N LYS A 28 14.75 -11.97 -27.15
CA LYS A 28 15.92 -11.99 -26.27
C LYS A 28 16.04 -13.30 -25.49
N ALA A 29 14.91 -13.93 -25.14
CA ALA A 29 14.89 -15.22 -24.46
C ALA A 29 15.17 -16.40 -25.41
N VAL A 30 14.66 -16.33 -26.65
CA VAL A 30 14.73 -17.45 -27.61
C VAL A 30 16.01 -17.43 -28.46
N ILE A 31 16.50 -16.24 -28.85
CA ILE A 31 17.64 -16.13 -29.79
C ILE A 31 18.91 -15.79 -29.02
N PRO A 32 19.92 -16.69 -28.98
CA PRO A 32 21.19 -16.39 -28.34
C PRO A 32 21.87 -15.21 -29.03
N GLY A 33 22.37 -14.26 -28.25
CA GLY A 33 23.07 -13.07 -28.76
C GLY A 33 22.17 -11.92 -29.25
N TYR A 34 20.85 -12.09 -29.31
CA TYR A 34 19.92 -11.01 -29.66
C TYR A 34 19.85 -9.95 -28.55
N GLY A 35 19.93 -8.67 -28.92
CA GLY A 35 19.83 -7.55 -27.97
C GLY A 35 21.02 -7.39 -27.02
N LYS A 36 22.13 -8.11 -27.21
CA LYS A 36 23.38 -7.86 -26.50
C LYS A 36 24.09 -6.62 -27.05
N LYS A 37 24.82 -5.90 -26.18
CA LYS A 37 25.63 -4.74 -26.59
C LYS A 37 26.78 -5.22 -27.47
N GLY A 38 27.13 -4.48 -28.52
CA GLY A 38 28.23 -4.83 -29.42
C GLY A 38 27.85 -5.69 -30.63
N THR A 39 26.75 -6.47 -30.57
CA THR A 39 26.31 -7.35 -31.67
C THR A 39 26.15 -6.62 -33.02
N GLY A 40 25.79 -5.34 -33.00
CA GLY A 40 25.66 -4.53 -34.22
C GLY A 40 26.98 -4.30 -34.96
N TRP A 41 28.11 -4.23 -34.26
CA TRP A 41 29.44 -4.06 -34.87
C TRP A 41 29.92 -5.34 -35.54
N ILE A 42 29.57 -6.49 -34.97
CA ILE A 42 29.91 -7.81 -35.49
C ILE A 42 29.04 -8.14 -36.71
N LYS A 43 27.73 -7.85 -36.63
CA LYS A 43 26.78 -8.19 -37.69
C LYS A 43 26.82 -7.23 -38.88
N ASP A 44 26.80 -5.92 -38.62
CA ASP A 44 26.68 -4.88 -39.65
C ASP A 44 27.50 -3.62 -39.27
N PRO A 45 28.85 -3.64 -39.37
CA PRO A 45 29.71 -2.56 -38.87
C PRO A 45 29.41 -1.20 -39.49
N LYS A 46 29.14 -1.15 -40.80
CA LYS A 46 28.76 0.10 -41.52
C LYS A 46 27.50 0.75 -40.92
N LYS A 47 26.49 -0.06 -40.60
CA LYS A 47 25.23 0.41 -40.01
C LYS A 47 25.41 0.81 -38.55
N ALA A 48 26.25 0.09 -37.81
CA ALA A 48 26.60 0.44 -36.43
C ALA A 48 27.31 1.81 -36.38
N ALA A 49 28.28 2.04 -37.26
CA ALA A 49 28.98 3.32 -37.38
C ALA A 49 28.00 4.46 -37.73
N TYR A 50 27.14 4.26 -38.74
CA TYR A 50 26.12 5.23 -39.11
C TYR A 50 25.18 5.56 -37.94
N ASN A 51 24.62 4.55 -37.27
CA ASN A 51 23.72 4.74 -36.13
C ASN A 51 24.40 5.45 -34.96
N LYS A 52 25.70 5.20 -34.74
CA LYS A 52 26.49 5.88 -33.71
C LYS A 52 26.61 7.37 -34.00
N VAL A 53 26.92 7.76 -35.24
CA VAL A 53 26.98 9.17 -35.64
C VAL A 53 25.58 9.78 -35.59
N TYR A 54 24.57 9.12 -36.18
CA TYR A 54 23.17 9.59 -36.17
C TYR A 54 22.66 9.83 -34.74
N ASN A 55 22.95 8.94 -33.79
CA ASN A 55 22.51 9.08 -32.40
C ASN A 55 23.22 10.23 -31.66
N LYS A 56 24.46 10.57 -32.06
CA LYS A 56 25.20 11.71 -31.52
C LYS A 56 24.75 13.05 -32.12
N THR A 57 24.42 13.07 -33.40
CA THR A 57 24.06 14.31 -34.13
C THR A 57 22.57 14.64 -34.09
N THR A 58 21.73 13.75 -33.56
CA THR A 58 20.28 13.97 -33.46
C THR A 58 19.75 13.77 -32.05
N PHE A 59 18.76 14.56 -31.67
CA PHE A 59 18.06 14.44 -30.39
C PHE A 59 16.60 14.06 -30.61
N GLY A 60 16.05 13.27 -29.69
CA GLY A 60 14.65 12.85 -29.75
C GLY A 60 13.78 13.76 -28.89
N VAL A 61 12.68 14.24 -29.45
CA VAL A 61 11.58 14.82 -28.66
C VAL A 61 10.58 13.70 -28.35
N ASN A 62 10.21 13.54 -27.08
CA ASN A 62 9.24 12.52 -26.69
C ASN A 62 7.82 13.10 -26.91
N PRO A 63 7.02 12.60 -27.87
CA PRO A 63 5.67 13.13 -28.09
C PRO A 63 4.72 12.88 -26.92
N LEU A 64 5.10 12.01 -25.98
CA LEU A 64 4.30 11.68 -24.80
C LEU A 64 4.75 12.43 -23.54
N SER A 65 5.82 13.26 -23.59
CA SER A 65 6.28 13.99 -22.40
C SER A 65 5.47 15.26 -22.11
N SER A 66 4.74 15.79 -23.09
CA SER A 66 3.83 16.93 -22.91
C SER A 66 2.41 16.50 -22.50
N ILE A 67 2.16 15.19 -22.43
CA ILE A 67 0.90 14.66 -21.91
C ILE A 67 1.13 14.50 -20.42
N ASP A 68 0.89 15.57 -19.66
CA ASP A 68 0.65 15.51 -18.22
C ASP A 68 -0.60 14.67 -18.01
N VAL A 69 -0.42 13.34 -18.01
CA VAL A 69 -1.38 12.47 -17.34
C VAL A 69 -1.24 12.87 -15.89
N ASN A 70 -2.22 13.64 -15.42
CA ASN A 70 -2.42 14.01 -14.03
C ASN A 70 -2.58 12.70 -13.24
N LYS A 71 -1.46 12.05 -12.97
CA LYS A 71 -1.37 10.81 -12.22
C LYS A 71 -1.47 11.28 -10.79
N LYS A 72 -2.71 11.57 -10.37
CA LYS A 72 -3.08 11.71 -8.97
C LYS A 72 -2.45 10.50 -8.29
N SER A 73 -1.37 10.72 -7.57
CA SER A 73 -0.69 9.69 -6.81
C SER A 73 -1.64 9.30 -5.68
N LEU A 74 -2.51 8.34 -5.98
CA LEU A 74 -3.02 7.46 -4.95
C LEU A 74 -1.79 6.81 -4.33
N ASN A 75 -1.37 7.33 -3.18
CA ASN A 75 -0.45 6.67 -2.27
C ASN A 75 -1.14 5.41 -1.75
N SER A 76 -1.21 4.37 -2.58
CA SER A 76 -1.35 3.01 -2.09
C SER A 76 0.05 2.54 -1.69
N ASN A 77 0.49 2.93 -0.50
CA ASN A 77 1.55 2.22 0.21
C ASN A 77 0.99 0.85 0.62
N ILE A 78 0.94 -0.06 -0.35
CA ILE A 78 0.90 -1.50 -0.09
C ILE A 78 2.19 -2.02 -0.70
N LYS A 79 3.26 -1.92 0.07
CA LYS A 79 4.39 -2.84 -0.08
C LYS A 79 3.95 -4.14 0.56
N ASN A 80 3.52 -5.09 -0.26
CA ASN A 80 3.53 -6.49 0.13
C ASN A 80 4.97 -6.97 0.04
N ASP A 81 5.75 -6.67 1.08
CA ASP A 81 7.00 -7.37 1.35
C ASP A 81 6.62 -8.59 2.20
N ASN A 82 6.17 -9.65 1.54
CA ASN A 82 6.28 -11.00 2.09
C ASN A 82 7.76 -11.35 2.07
N GLN A 83 8.47 -10.94 3.12
CA GLN A 83 9.68 -11.62 3.57
C GLN A 83 9.47 -11.99 5.02
N ASN A 84 9.24 -13.28 5.25
CA ASN A 84 9.49 -13.93 6.52
C ASN A 84 10.92 -13.58 6.92
N ASN A 85 11.05 -12.68 7.88
CA ASN A 85 12.25 -12.54 8.68
C ASN A 85 11.80 -12.20 10.08
N GLN A 86 12.05 -13.12 11.01
CA GLN A 86 11.96 -12.87 12.44
C GLN A 86 12.96 -11.77 12.77
N GLN A 87 12.48 -10.53 12.74
CA GLN A 87 13.19 -9.37 13.20
C GLN A 87 12.10 -8.40 13.61
N SER A 88 11.91 -8.23 14.92
CA SER A 88 10.96 -7.27 15.49
C SER A 88 11.07 -5.96 14.72
N SER A 89 10.05 -5.70 13.89
CA SER A 89 10.12 -4.60 12.95
C SER A 89 9.87 -3.33 13.75
N LYS A 90 10.93 -2.53 13.97
CA LYS A 90 10.81 -1.22 14.61
C LYS A 90 9.74 -0.39 13.87
N LYS A 91 8.54 -0.27 14.44
CA LYS A 91 7.41 0.45 13.84
C LYS A 91 7.35 1.86 14.40
N ILE A 92 7.78 2.78 13.56
CA ILE A 92 7.82 4.21 13.87
C ILE A 92 6.62 4.90 13.20
N LEU A 93 5.84 5.64 13.97
CA LEU A 93 4.68 6.38 13.50
C LEU A 93 4.88 7.89 13.66
N GLU A 94 4.39 8.67 12.70
CA GLU A 94 4.40 10.14 12.78
C GLU A 94 3.15 10.64 13.51
N VAL A 95 3.34 11.58 14.44
CA VAL A 95 2.24 12.22 15.19
C VAL A 95 1.47 13.14 14.27
N VAL A 96 0.14 13.07 14.33
CA VAL A 96 -0.78 13.85 13.50
C VAL A 96 -1.42 14.97 14.33
N GLY A 97 -1.72 16.09 13.68
CA GLY A 97 -2.46 17.20 14.29
C GLY A 97 -1.59 18.16 15.10
N THR A 98 -0.27 18.05 15.00
CA THR A 98 0.69 18.93 15.67
C THR A 98 0.47 20.40 15.31
N GLN A 99 0.01 20.68 14.08
CA GLN A 99 -0.31 22.03 13.61
C GLN A 99 -1.49 22.72 14.33
N TYR A 100 -2.34 21.95 15.02
CA TYR A 100 -3.49 22.48 15.77
C TYR A 100 -3.16 22.68 17.26
N THR A 101 -1.90 22.46 17.65
CA THR A 101 -1.42 22.53 19.02
C THR A 101 -0.15 23.38 19.08
N ASP A 102 0.25 23.81 20.28
CA ASP A 102 1.53 24.49 20.51
C ASP A 102 2.73 23.50 20.54
N ALA A 103 2.59 22.28 19.99
CA ALA A 103 3.57 21.19 20.03
C ALA A 103 5.00 21.63 19.76
N GLU A 104 5.22 22.36 18.67
CA GLU A 104 6.55 22.85 18.29
C GLU A 104 7.13 23.76 19.38
N ARG A 105 6.35 24.73 19.87
CA ARG A 105 6.80 25.69 20.89
C ARG A 105 7.07 25.00 22.23
N ILE A 106 6.25 24.02 22.59
CA ILE A 106 6.40 23.18 23.77
C ILE A 106 7.74 22.44 23.70
N LEU A 107 7.95 21.66 22.64
CA LEU A 107 9.08 20.74 22.51
C LEU A 107 10.40 21.48 22.28
N ARG A 108 10.40 22.58 21.52
CA ARG A 108 11.58 23.44 21.39
C ARG A 108 12.05 24.01 22.71
N ASN A 109 11.13 24.41 23.59
CA ASN A 109 11.50 24.89 24.91
C ASN A 109 12.13 23.78 25.75
N VAL A 110 11.58 22.56 25.68
CA VAL A 110 12.15 21.39 26.36
C VAL A 110 13.57 21.09 25.87
N LEU A 111 13.77 21.05 24.55
CA LEU A 111 15.09 20.81 23.94
C LEU A 111 16.11 21.89 24.34
N LYS A 112 15.67 23.15 24.38
CA LYS A 112 16.53 24.28 24.78
C LYS A 112 17.11 24.11 26.18
N ASP A 113 16.35 23.60 27.16
CA ASP A 113 16.88 23.43 28.51
C ASP A 113 17.82 22.24 28.64
N ARG A 114 17.67 21.23 27.78
CA ARG A 114 18.61 20.11 27.69
C ARG A 114 19.96 20.54 27.11
N GLY A 115 20.10 21.82 26.71
CA GLY A 115 21.31 22.35 26.10
C GLY A 115 21.46 21.97 24.63
N GLU A 116 20.39 21.46 24.00
CA GLU A 116 20.41 21.06 22.60
C GLU A 116 20.32 22.31 21.71
N THR A 117 21.21 22.38 20.72
CA THR A 117 21.32 23.54 19.83
C THR A 117 20.64 23.27 18.51
N TRP A 118 19.75 24.17 18.10
CA TRP A 118 19.16 24.22 16.78
C TRP A 118 20.20 24.62 15.70
N ASP A 119 20.38 23.81 14.68
CA ASP A 119 21.09 24.23 13.48
C ASP A 119 20.08 24.53 12.37
N THR A 120 20.11 25.77 11.87
CA THR A 120 19.28 26.20 10.74
C THR A 120 19.73 25.51 9.44
N TYR A 121 20.95 24.97 9.40
CA TYR A 121 21.60 24.40 8.22
C TYR A 121 21.69 22.86 8.26
N GLY A 122 20.58 22.17 8.52
CA GLY A 122 20.56 20.71 8.39
C GLY A 122 19.30 20.04 8.90
N TYR A 123 19.36 18.72 8.97
CA TYR A 123 18.41 17.92 9.74
C TYR A 123 19.04 17.50 11.07
N GLN A 124 18.33 17.75 12.16
CA GLN A 124 18.68 17.29 13.50
C GLN A 124 17.64 16.30 14.02
N TYR A 125 18.09 15.42 14.90
CA TYR A 125 17.29 14.39 15.53
C TYR A 125 17.47 14.51 17.04
N HIS A 126 16.35 14.59 17.75
CA HIS A 126 16.33 14.73 19.19
C HIS A 126 15.46 13.65 19.78
N ASP A 127 15.97 12.91 20.77
CA ASP A 127 15.19 11.86 21.43
C ASP A 127 14.59 12.42 22.72
N LEU A 128 13.26 12.32 22.82
CA LEU A 128 12.46 12.81 23.94
C LEU A 128 11.47 11.75 24.38
N GLU A 129 11.18 11.74 25.67
CA GLU A 129 10.17 10.88 26.26
C GLU A 129 8.83 11.62 26.29
N LEU A 130 7.82 11.04 25.65
CA LEU A 130 6.46 11.54 25.66
C LEU A 130 5.52 10.49 26.27
N VAL A 131 4.29 10.88 26.52
CA VAL A 131 3.26 10.01 27.11
C VAL A 131 2.14 9.79 26.11
N LEU A 132 1.81 8.53 25.85
CA LEU A 132 0.58 8.16 25.16
C LEU A 132 -0.56 8.10 26.16
N VAL A 133 -1.67 8.77 25.87
CA VAL A 133 -2.87 8.80 26.71
C VAL A 133 -4.07 8.37 25.87
N PRO A 134 -4.76 7.27 26.23
CA PRO A 134 -5.99 6.89 25.54
C PRO A 134 -7.11 7.88 25.89
N GLU A 135 -7.85 8.35 24.89
CA GLU A 135 -9.00 9.25 25.05
C GLU A 135 -10.28 8.56 24.56
N PRO A 136 -10.88 7.63 25.34
CA PRO A 136 -12.08 6.90 24.92
C PRO A 136 -13.30 7.80 24.76
N ASP A 137 -13.34 8.94 25.47
CA ASP A 137 -14.42 9.92 25.43
C ASP A 137 -14.31 10.91 24.25
N ASN A 138 -13.36 10.69 23.32
CA ASN A 138 -13.15 11.59 22.19
C ASN A 138 -14.32 11.50 21.19
N GLU A 139 -14.92 12.65 20.87
CA GLU A 139 -16.10 12.78 20.01
C GLU A 139 -15.91 12.18 18.60
N TYR A 140 -14.68 12.23 18.07
CA TYR A 140 -14.40 11.81 16.69
C TYR A 140 -13.90 10.37 16.55
N ASP A 141 -13.22 9.85 17.56
CA ASP A 141 -12.62 8.52 17.53
C ASP A 141 -12.47 7.96 18.95
N PRO A 142 -13.30 6.99 19.36
CA PRO A 142 -13.21 6.39 20.70
C PRO A 142 -11.96 5.54 20.92
N LYS A 143 -11.15 5.31 19.87
CA LYS A 143 -9.83 4.65 19.96
C LYS A 143 -8.69 5.66 19.79
N ALA A 144 -8.98 6.95 19.91
CA ALA A 144 -7.96 7.99 19.85
C ALA A 144 -6.93 7.82 20.95
N ILE A 145 -5.66 7.85 20.55
CA ILE A 145 -4.53 7.91 21.48
C ILE A 145 -3.85 9.24 21.27
N ALA A 146 -3.93 10.10 22.28
CA ALA A 146 -3.29 11.39 22.29
C ALA A 146 -1.83 11.26 22.72
N VAL A 147 -0.98 12.08 22.13
CA VAL A 147 0.44 12.21 22.50
C VAL A 147 0.56 13.47 23.35
N TYR A 148 1.07 13.32 24.57
CA TYR A 148 1.25 14.38 25.55
C TYR A 148 2.72 14.53 25.95
N SER A 149 3.12 15.77 26.23
CA SER A 149 4.36 16.07 26.93
C SER A 149 4.06 16.20 28.42
N ASN A 150 4.80 15.50 29.27
CA ASN A 150 4.71 15.58 30.74
C ASN A 150 5.85 16.42 31.36
N HIS A 151 6.63 17.14 30.54
CA HIS A 151 7.81 17.86 31.02
C HIS A 151 7.45 19.03 31.96
N PRO A 152 8.19 19.21 33.07
CA PRO A 152 7.90 20.23 34.06
C PRO A 152 8.12 21.63 33.49
N THR A 153 7.16 22.52 33.76
CA THR A 153 7.24 23.93 33.35
C THR A 153 7.89 24.76 34.47
N PRO A 154 9.02 25.45 34.22
CA PRO A 154 9.63 26.30 35.22
C PRO A 154 8.79 27.55 35.43
N LYS A 155 8.84 28.12 36.64
CA LYS A 155 8.00 29.26 37.06
C LYS A 155 8.11 30.48 36.14
N ASN A 156 9.25 30.67 35.48
CA ASN A 156 9.53 31.81 34.60
C ASN A 156 9.29 31.50 33.11
N ALA A 157 8.72 30.34 32.76
CA ALA A 157 8.47 29.99 31.37
C ALA A 157 7.30 30.80 30.80
N LYS A 158 7.49 31.35 29.60
CA LYS A 158 6.40 32.03 28.86
C LYS A 158 5.37 31.04 28.28
N ILE A 159 5.75 29.77 28.12
CA ILE A 159 4.95 28.74 27.46
C ILE A 159 5.03 27.47 28.33
N ASN A 160 3.88 26.84 28.55
CA ASN A 160 3.81 25.56 29.26
C ASN A 160 4.55 24.48 28.49
N ARG A 161 5.23 23.58 29.21
CA ARG A 161 5.95 22.43 28.63
C ARG A 161 5.17 21.14 28.72
N SER A 162 4.21 21.11 29.62
CA SER A 162 3.23 20.04 29.74
C SER A 162 2.00 20.36 28.91
N GLY A 163 1.58 19.45 28.04
CA GLY A 163 0.41 19.68 27.19
C GLY A 163 0.24 18.65 26.08
N LYS A 164 -0.92 18.72 25.42
CA LYS A 164 -1.25 17.89 24.26
C LYS A 164 -0.40 18.31 23.06
N ILE A 165 0.28 17.35 22.45
CA ILE A 165 1.14 17.51 21.28
C ILE A 165 0.40 17.11 20.00
N GLY A 166 -0.45 16.10 20.06
CA GLY A 166 -1.20 15.63 18.91
C GLY A 166 -1.83 14.27 19.16
N TYR A 167 -2.03 13.50 18.09
CA TYR A 167 -2.61 12.16 18.15
C TYR A 167 -1.79 11.16 17.34
N LEU A 168 -1.85 9.90 17.73
CA LEU A 168 -1.45 8.81 16.86
C LEU A 168 -2.42 8.68 15.67
N PRO A 169 -1.96 8.19 14.51
CA PRO A 169 -2.84 7.96 13.38
C PRO A 169 -3.88 6.88 13.70
N ARG A 170 -5.11 7.05 13.20
CA ARG A 170 -6.27 6.17 13.51
C ARG A 170 -6.00 4.67 13.26
N ASN A 171 -5.23 4.34 12.23
CA ASN A 171 -4.88 2.96 11.88
C ASN A 171 -3.51 2.52 12.42
N SER A 172 -3.05 3.09 13.54
CA SER A 172 -1.77 2.75 14.18
C SER A 172 -1.71 1.28 14.63
N GLY A 173 -2.86 0.69 14.96
CA GLY A 173 -2.99 -0.68 15.46
C GLY A 173 -2.61 -0.84 16.93
N VAL A 174 -2.31 0.26 17.61
CA VAL A 174 -1.96 0.31 19.04
C VAL A 174 -3.24 0.24 19.87
N ILE A 175 -3.24 -0.62 20.89
CA ILE A 175 -4.31 -0.72 21.87
C ILE A 175 -3.69 -0.37 23.21
N LEU A 176 -4.20 0.68 23.85
CA LEU A 176 -3.66 1.22 25.09
C LEU A 176 -4.82 1.46 26.06
N ASN A 177 -4.73 0.90 27.26
CA ASN A 177 -5.74 1.06 28.30
C ASN A 177 -5.31 2.08 29.37
N GLU A 178 -4.00 2.29 29.52
CA GLU A 178 -3.40 3.12 30.55
C GLU A 178 -2.37 4.07 29.93
N PRO A 179 -2.19 5.28 30.48
CA PRO A 179 -1.13 6.18 30.05
C PRO A 179 0.23 5.48 30.09
N SER A 180 1.03 5.60 29.03
CA SER A 180 2.33 4.94 28.97
C SER A 180 3.39 5.81 28.31
N GLU A 181 4.58 5.80 28.90
CA GLU A 181 5.75 6.52 28.39
C GLU A 181 6.32 5.84 27.14
N ILE A 182 6.78 6.66 26.22
CA ILE A 182 7.24 6.22 24.91
C ILE A 182 8.43 7.07 24.45
N GLU A 183 9.41 6.39 23.86
CA GLU A 183 10.53 7.04 23.20
C GLU A 183 10.06 7.65 21.88
N THR A 184 10.37 8.93 21.72
CA THR A 184 10.01 9.70 20.53
C THR A 184 11.24 10.36 19.95
N THR A 185 11.36 10.29 18.63
CA THR A 185 12.40 10.97 17.88
C THR A 185 11.77 12.17 17.17
N ILE A 186 12.24 13.35 17.52
CA ILE A 186 11.90 14.59 16.85
C ILE A 186 12.90 14.81 15.73
N LYS A 187 12.40 14.98 14.51
CA LYS A 187 13.21 15.37 13.35
C LYS A 187 12.89 16.82 13.01
N GLU A 188 13.91 17.67 13.08
CA GLU A 188 13.81 19.07 12.72
C GLU A 188 14.74 19.40 11.55
N GLY A 189 14.31 20.26 10.62
CA GLY A 189 15.20 20.83 9.61
C GLY A 189 14.45 21.54 8.48
N TYR A 190 15.08 22.56 7.90
CA TYR A 190 14.52 23.37 6.80
C TYR A 190 13.11 23.94 7.09
N GLY A 191 12.87 24.35 8.34
CA GLY A 191 11.57 24.89 8.77
C GLY A 191 10.48 23.83 8.98
N ASN A 192 10.80 22.54 8.92
CA ASN A 192 9.86 21.47 9.22
C ASN A 192 10.19 20.81 10.56
N PHE A 193 9.13 20.47 11.30
CA PHE A 193 9.21 19.81 12.61
C PHE A 193 8.33 18.57 12.62
N TYR A 194 8.95 17.39 12.65
CA TYR A 194 8.26 16.11 12.63
C TYR A 194 8.47 15.37 13.94
N ILE A 195 7.41 14.83 14.50
CA ILE A 195 7.47 14.05 15.75
C ILE A 195 7.17 12.61 15.38
N LYS A 196 8.12 11.72 15.70
CA LYS A 196 8.00 10.30 15.43
C LYS A 196 8.02 9.51 16.72
N VAL A 197 7.15 8.53 16.83
CA VAL A 197 6.92 7.73 18.03
C VAL A 197 7.22 6.28 17.71
N ASP A 198 8.02 5.62 18.54
CA ASP A 198 8.27 4.18 18.41
C ASP A 198 7.22 3.36 19.16
N VAL A 199 6.30 2.76 18.42
CA VAL A 199 5.18 1.99 19.00
C VAL A 199 5.43 0.47 19.01
N SER A 200 6.65 0.02 18.72
CA SER A 200 6.98 -1.40 18.55
C SER A 200 6.56 -2.24 19.76
N LYS A 201 6.87 -1.75 20.98
CA LYS A 201 6.54 -2.39 22.26
C LYS A 201 5.04 -2.69 22.44
N TYR A 202 4.17 -1.86 21.88
CA TYR A 202 2.72 -1.99 22.05
C TYR A 202 2.07 -2.90 21.02
N LEU A 203 2.77 -3.21 19.93
CA LEU A 203 2.29 -4.09 18.88
C LEU A 203 2.64 -5.55 19.18
N GLU A 204 3.85 -5.79 19.70
CA GLU A 204 4.25 -7.11 20.19
C GLU A 204 3.31 -7.64 21.28
N ARG A 205 2.83 -6.76 22.17
CA ARG A 205 1.82 -7.11 23.20
C ARG A 205 0.51 -7.60 22.60
N LYS A 206 0.14 -7.14 21.40
CA LYS A 206 -1.09 -7.58 20.73
C LYS A 206 -0.96 -8.99 20.18
N GLU A 207 0.22 -9.37 19.70
CA GLU A 207 0.49 -10.71 19.15
C GLU A 207 0.42 -11.76 20.27
N SER A 208 1.05 -11.51 21.42
CA SER A 208 1.00 -12.43 22.57
C SER A 208 -0.39 -12.56 23.21
N MET A 209 -1.15 -11.45 23.31
CA MET A 209 -2.54 -11.49 23.80
C MET A 209 -3.50 -12.22 22.84
N THR A 210 -3.16 -12.34 21.55
CA THR A 210 -3.98 -13.07 20.58
C THR A 210 -3.73 -14.57 20.71
N GLU A 211 -2.46 -14.98 20.86
CA GLU A 211 -2.06 -16.38 21.07
C GLU A 211 -2.63 -16.98 22.37
N GLU A 212 -2.66 -16.22 23.47
CA GLU A 212 -3.27 -16.70 24.73
C GLU A 212 -4.80 -16.85 24.62
N ARG A 213 -5.48 -15.94 23.91
CA ARG A 213 -6.94 -16.00 23.73
C ARG A 213 -7.38 -17.17 22.87
N ASP A 214 -6.61 -17.49 21.82
CA ASP A 214 -6.91 -18.59 20.91
C ASP A 214 -6.77 -19.96 21.61
N SER A 215 -5.86 -20.09 22.58
CA SER A 215 -5.69 -21.33 23.37
C SER A 215 -6.80 -21.61 24.40
N VAL A 216 -7.47 -20.56 24.90
CA VAL A 216 -8.53 -20.68 25.92
C VAL A 216 -9.88 -21.02 25.29
N LEU A 217 -10.15 -20.51 24.07
CA LEU A 217 -11.40 -20.72 23.34
C LEU A 217 -11.57 -22.15 22.80
N GLU A 218 -10.49 -22.92 22.70
CA GLU A 218 -10.50 -24.28 22.14
C GLU A 218 -10.98 -25.36 23.14
N SER A 219 -11.19 -25.00 24.42
CA SER A 219 -11.54 -25.95 25.49
C SER A 219 -13.01 -25.99 25.90
N GLU A 220 -13.86 -25.04 25.46
CA GLU A 220 -15.24 -24.90 25.97
C GLU A 220 -16.38 -25.34 25.03
N ASN A 221 -16.13 -25.84 23.82
CA ASN A 221 -17.21 -26.00 22.81
C ASN A 221 -17.34 -27.40 22.18
N ILE A 222 -17.08 -28.48 22.92
CA ILE A 222 -17.05 -29.83 22.30
C ILE A 222 -18.38 -30.61 22.36
N ASP A 223 -19.33 -30.37 23.28
CA ASP A 223 -20.37 -31.39 23.52
C ASP A 223 -21.85 -31.11 23.15
N ASP A 224 -22.30 -29.89 22.84
CA ASP A 224 -23.75 -29.63 22.73
C ASP A 224 -24.33 -29.34 21.34
N THR A 225 -23.53 -29.33 20.26
CA THR A 225 -24.02 -28.92 18.92
C THR A 225 -24.19 -30.07 17.91
N ILE A 226 -23.82 -31.30 18.27
CA ILE A 226 -23.72 -32.44 17.32
C ILE A 226 -25.07 -33.11 16.99
N ILE A 227 -26.18 -32.83 17.69
CA ILE A 227 -27.39 -33.69 17.61
C ILE A 227 -28.65 -33.03 16.97
N GLN A 228 -28.69 -31.73 16.67
CA GLN A 228 -29.95 -31.09 16.22
C GLN A 228 -29.97 -30.54 14.78
N ASN A 229 -28.85 -30.37 14.08
CA ASN A 229 -28.86 -29.66 12.78
C ASN A 229 -28.45 -30.53 11.56
N THR A 230 -28.35 -31.85 11.72
CA THR A 230 -27.93 -32.80 10.68
C THR A 230 -29.01 -33.16 9.64
N SER A 231 -30.13 -32.44 9.53
CA SER A 231 -31.20 -32.78 8.59
C SER A 231 -31.76 -31.65 7.73
N SER A 232 -31.23 -30.42 7.80
CA SER A 232 -31.75 -29.33 6.96
C SER A 232 -30.81 -28.14 6.94
N ILE A 233 -29.99 -28.07 5.90
CA ILE A 233 -29.56 -26.88 5.13
C ILE A 233 -28.36 -27.34 4.30
N GLU A 234 -28.53 -27.44 3.00
CA GLU A 234 -27.40 -27.49 2.06
C GLU A 234 -26.58 -26.20 2.30
N GLU A 235 -25.47 -26.31 3.03
CA GLU A 235 -24.55 -25.20 3.23
C GLU A 235 -24.04 -24.72 1.87
N LYS A 236 -24.62 -23.61 1.39
CA LYS A 236 -23.98 -22.78 0.37
C LYS A 236 -22.71 -22.24 0.98
N ASN A 237 -21.58 -22.91 0.72
CA ASN A 237 -20.26 -22.33 0.92
C ASN A 237 -20.15 -21.03 0.08
N GLU A 238 -20.45 -19.90 0.71
CA GLU A 238 -20.35 -18.56 0.13
C GLU A 238 -18.92 -18.07 0.28
N ILE A 239 -18.20 -18.04 -0.82
CA ILE A 239 -16.78 -17.65 -0.82
C ILE A 239 -16.69 -16.15 -1.09
N LEU A 240 -15.88 -15.46 -0.28
CA LEU A 240 -15.58 -14.05 -0.45
C LEU A 240 -14.57 -13.87 -1.57
N VAL A 241 -14.99 -13.21 -2.65
CA VAL A 241 -14.14 -12.92 -3.80
C VAL A 241 -14.05 -11.43 -4.03
N ASN A 242 -12.91 -10.94 -4.51
CA ASN A 242 -12.77 -9.53 -4.87
C ASN A 242 -13.68 -9.19 -6.06
N LYS A 243 -14.53 -8.19 -5.89
CA LYS A 243 -15.51 -7.73 -6.87
C LYS A 243 -14.89 -7.32 -8.20
N PHE A 244 -13.78 -6.58 -8.18
CA PHE A 244 -13.15 -6.09 -9.41
C PHE A 244 -12.51 -7.21 -10.20
N ILE A 245 -11.81 -8.12 -9.52
CA ILE A 245 -11.20 -9.27 -10.19
C ILE A 245 -12.30 -10.18 -10.75
N PHE A 246 -13.35 -10.46 -9.99
CA PHE A 246 -14.47 -11.28 -10.44
C PHE A 246 -15.18 -10.66 -11.66
N SER A 247 -15.42 -9.34 -11.63
CA SER A 247 -16.03 -8.60 -12.74
C SER A 247 -15.14 -8.59 -13.99
N LEU A 248 -13.82 -8.36 -13.83
CA LEU A 248 -12.86 -8.39 -14.93
C LEU A 248 -12.80 -9.78 -15.58
N LEU A 249 -12.71 -10.83 -14.78
CA LEU A 249 -12.72 -12.22 -15.26
C LEU A 249 -14.03 -12.54 -15.98
N ALA A 250 -15.17 -12.07 -15.49
CA ALA A 250 -16.47 -12.31 -16.10
C ALA A 250 -16.64 -11.58 -17.45
N ILE A 251 -16.13 -10.36 -17.58
CA ILE A 251 -16.25 -9.57 -18.83
C ILE A 251 -15.30 -10.10 -19.91
N PHE A 252 -14.04 -10.38 -19.55
CA PHE A 252 -13.03 -10.76 -20.54
C PHE A 252 -12.97 -12.27 -20.80
N LEU A 253 -13.23 -13.08 -19.78
CA LEU A 253 -13.08 -14.55 -19.77
C LEU A 253 -14.41 -15.27 -19.43
N GLY A 254 -15.54 -14.55 -19.50
CA GLY A 254 -16.87 -15.06 -19.18
C GLY A 254 -17.35 -16.22 -20.05
N THR A 255 -16.88 -16.28 -21.30
CA THR A 255 -17.17 -17.36 -22.25
C THR A 255 -16.71 -18.73 -21.76
N LEU A 256 -15.63 -18.76 -20.97
CA LEU A 256 -15.05 -19.99 -20.43
C LEU A 256 -15.53 -20.28 -18.99
N GLY A 257 -16.27 -19.36 -18.36
CA GLY A 257 -16.75 -19.51 -16.99
C GLY A 257 -15.68 -19.37 -15.91
N ILE A 258 -14.52 -18.78 -16.22
CA ILE A 258 -13.34 -18.72 -15.33
C ILE A 258 -13.63 -17.94 -14.04
N GLN A 259 -14.57 -17.00 -14.06
CA GLN A 259 -15.03 -16.30 -12.86
C GLN A 259 -15.61 -17.24 -11.79
N TRP A 260 -16.25 -18.35 -12.18
CA TRP A 260 -16.79 -19.33 -11.24
C TRP A 260 -15.71 -20.24 -10.65
N PHE A 261 -14.65 -20.51 -11.41
CA PHE A 261 -13.45 -21.18 -10.88
C PHE A 261 -12.73 -20.30 -9.86
N TYR A 262 -12.71 -18.98 -10.09
CA TYR A 262 -12.18 -18.02 -9.11
C TYR A 262 -13.01 -18.01 -7.81
N ALA A 263 -14.33 -18.16 -7.90
CA ALA A 263 -15.21 -18.36 -6.75
C ALA A 263 -15.26 -19.82 -6.24
N GLN A 264 -14.35 -20.69 -6.68
CA GLN A 264 -14.26 -22.13 -6.34
C GLN A 264 -15.57 -22.94 -6.56
N LYS A 265 -16.50 -22.44 -7.38
CA LYS A 265 -17.74 -23.13 -7.77
C LYS A 265 -17.53 -23.93 -9.04
N PHE A 266 -16.73 -24.98 -8.94
CA PHE A 266 -16.32 -25.84 -10.05
C PHE A 266 -17.50 -26.36 -10.89
N LYS A 267 -18.59 -26.79 -10.26
CA LYS A 267 -19.78 -27.30 -10.98
C LYS A 267 -20.38 -26.26 -11.94
N ARG A 268 -20.46 -25.00 -11.50
CA ARG A 268 -20.98 -23.89 -12.34
C ARG A 268 -19.97 -23.47 -13.41
N GLY A 269 -18.68 -23.43 -13.07
CA GLY A 269 -17.61 -23.15 -14.02
C GLY A 269 -17.55 -24.17 -15.15
N LEU A 270 -17.62 -25.47 -14.82
CA LEU A 270 -17.64 -26.55 -15.81
C LEU A 270 -18.87 -26.48 -16.71
N LEU A 271 -20.04 -26.14 -16.15
CA LEU A 271 -21.26 -25.98 -16.95
C LEU A 271 -21.12 -24.86 -17.99
N TYR A 272 -20.53 -23.73 -17.60
CA TYR A 272 -20.22 -22.63 -18.54
C TYR A 272 -19.19 -23.05 -19.60
N PHE A 273 -18.21 -23.87 -19.21
CA PHE A 273 -17.21 -24.40 -20.13
C PHE A 273 -17.82 -25.33 -21.17
N VAL A 274 -18.72 -26.25 -20.79
CA VAL A 274 -19.42 -27.14 -21.73
C VAL A 274 -20.33 -26.36 -22.67
N PHE A 275 -20.97 -25.30 -22.18
CA PHE A 275 -21.81 -24.41 -22.99
C PHE A 275 -21.04 -23.24 -23.63
N SER A 276 -19.71 -23.24 -23.65
CA SER A 276 -18.92 -22.12 -24.18
C SER A 276 -19.12 -21.90 -25.68
N TRP A 277 -19.61 -22.91 -26.40
CA TRP A 277 -19.85 -22.88 -27.84
C TRP A 277 -21.16 -22.17 -28.26
N THR A 278 -22.08 -21.90 -27.32
CA THR A 278 -23.43 -21.42 -27.68
C THR A 278 -23.59 -19.90 -27.70
N SER A 279 -22.51 -19.12 -27.51
CA SER A 279 -22.50 -17.65 -27.32
C SER A 279 -23.36 -17.12 -26.16
N ILE A 280 -24.33 -17.89 -25.66
CA ILE A 280 -25.23 -17.57 -24.54
C ILE A 280 -24.43 -17.38 -23.24
N THR A 281 -23.37 -18.17 -23.05
CA THR A 281 -22.44 -18.06 -21.93
C THR A 281 -21.69 -16.73 -21.89
N PHE A 282 -21.44 -16.10 -23.05
CA PHE A 282 -20.87 -14.75 -23.12
C PHE A 282 -21.80 -13.71 -22.49
N PHE A 283 -23.08 -13.71 -22.89
CA PHE A 283 -24.07 -12.76 -22.37
C PHE A 283 -24.35 -13.00 -20.88
N LEU A 284 -24.42 -14.25 -20.44
CA LEU A 284 -24.54 -14.61 -19.01
C LEU A 284 -23.32 -14.15 -18.20
N GLY A 285 -22.11 -14.32 -18.73
CA GLY A 285 -20.88 -13.85 -18.09
C GLY A 285 -20.84 -12.32 -18.00
N LEU A 286 -21.21 -11.63 -19.07
CA LEU A 286 -21.28 -10.17 -19.11
C LEU A 286 -22.32 -9.62 -18.13
N TYR A 287 -23.51 -10.22 -18.06
CA TYR A 287 -24.53 -9.88 -17.06
C TYR A 287 -24.00 -10.05 -15.63
N GLU A 288 -23.35 -11.16 -15.33
CA GLU A 288 -22.83 -11.44 -13.98
C GLU A 288 -21.68 -10.50 -13.59
N GLY A 289 -20.85 -10.11 -14.56
CA GLY A 289 -19.77 -9.14 -14.40
C GLY A 289 -20.28 -7.72 -14.10
N ILE A 290 -21.33 -7.28 -14.79
CA ILE A 290 -22.00 -5.99 -14.55
C ILE A 290 -22.74 -6.03 -13.20
N LYS A 291 -23.46 -7.12 -12.90
CA LYS A 291 -24.15 -7.31 -11.62
C LYS A 291 -23.16 -7.25 -10.45
N ALA A 292 -22.02 -7.93 -10.57
CA ALA A 292 -20.95 -7.85 -9.59
C ALA A 292 -20.48 -6.41 -9.40
N LEU A 293 -20.30 -5.63 -10.48
CA LEU A 293 -19.87 -4.23 -10.44
C LEU A 293 -20.89 -3.30 -9.75
N LEU A 294 -22.18 -3.60 -9.86
CA LEU A 294 -23.27 -2.82 -9.26
C LEU A 294 -23.63 -3.25 -7.83
N THR A 295 -23.12 -4.38 -7.35
CA THR A 295 -23.40 -4.85 -5.99
C THR A 295 -22.70 -3.93 -4.98
N PRO A 296 -23.39 -3.32 -4.00
CA PRO A 296 -22.73 -2.54 -2.95
C PRO A 296 -21.82 -3.45 -2.11
N THR A 297 -20.65 -2.96 -1.71
CA THR A 297 -19.64 -3.75 -0.99
C THR A 297 -19.10 -3.00 0.22
N ASP A 298 -18.61 -3.76 1.20
CA ASP A 298 -17.86 -3.23 2.33
C ASP A 298 -16.50 -2.68 1.90
N ASN A 299 -15.78 -2.03 2.82
CA ASN A 299 -14.52 -1.30 2.59
C ASN A 299 -13.40 -2.13 1.91
N ASN A 300 -13.48 -3.46 1.94
CA ASN A 300 -12.49 -4.37 1.33
C ASN A 300 -12.87 -4.87 -0.08
N TYR A 301 -13.97 -4.37 -0.68
CA TYR A 301 -14.42 -4.71 -2.05
C TYR A 301 -14.68 -6.21 -2.28
N LEU A 302 -15.03 -6.95 -1.23
CA LEU A 302 -15.35 -8.38 -1.29
C LEU A 302 -16.85 -8.57 -1.55
N ILE A 303 -17.20 -9.55 -2.40
CA ILE A 303 -18.57 -9.98 -2.67
C ILE A 303 -18.72 -11.46 -2.38
N ARG A 304 -19.89 -11.84 -1.85
CA ARG A 304 -20.26 -13.25 -1.59
C ARG A 304 -20.75 -13.89 -2.88
N ARG A 305 -20.14 -15.00 -3.30
CA ARG A 305 -20.45 -15.65 -4.58
C ARG A 305 -20.66 -17.14 -4.51
#